data_AF-A0A090SVH4-F1
#
_entry.id   AF-A0A090SVH4-F1
#
_cell.length_a   1.000
_cell.length_b   1.000
_cell.length_c   1.000
_cell.angle_alpha   90.00
_cell.angle_beta   90.00
_cell.angle_gamma   90.00
#
_symmetry.space_group_name_H-M   'P 1'
#
loop_
_entity.id
_entity.type
_entity.pdbx_description
1 polymer ?
#
loop_
_entity_poly.entity_id
_entity_poly.type
_entity_poly.pdbx_seq_one_letter_code
_entity_poly.pdbx_strand_id
1 'polypeptide(L)'
;MTTTRFGRSERNTKNEQAWQQDITTGLALYYLFHIPKQTHYHSWNQTFYYSSNPTDNNNWYQSGAVKNQVYRPTNMLGHDLGEPMTDTVSSMDWLTQDGTEAKLVGELFDTIDSGWFWLDSDESGLWSEKYQAIGRQFERGLVVYFAGESRADNEMWRDEEKWNKESQTILLPAQYQRVNWDGSLETKSNQVALRPYEGAVLIKAGE
;
A
#
# COMPACT_ATOMS: atom_id res chain seq x y z
N MET A 1 12.77 5.48 -3.53
CA MET A 1 11.79 6.57 -3.46
C MET A 1 10.45 6.00 -3.88
N THR A 2 9.50 5.81 -2.96
CA THR A 2 8.12 5.47 -3.37
C THR A 2 7.39 6.77 -3.59
N THR A 3 6.91 7.01 -4.80
CA THR A 3 6.11 8.19 -5.16
C THR A 3 4.74 7.66 -5.56
N THR A 4 3.70 8.10 -4.85
CA THR A 4 2.31 7.76 -5.15
C THR A 4 1.82 8.61 -6.33
N ARG A 5 2.52 8.55 -7.47
CA ARG A 5 2.03 9.09 -8.75
C ARG A 5 0.71 8.37 -9.05
N PHE A 6 -0.40 9.11 -9.00
CA PHE A 6 -1.75 8.54 -9.08
C PHE A 6 -2.10 7.51 -7.99
N GLY A 7 -1.31 7.35 -6.93
CA GLY A 7 -1.62 6.47 -5.80
C GLY A 7 -2.69 7.06 -4.88
N ARG A 8 -3.74 7.61 -5.49
CA ARG A 8 -4.97 8.01 -4.81
C ARG A 8 -5.78 6.75 -4.61
N SER A 9 -6.13 6.38 -3.39
CA SER A 9 -7.11 5.33 -3.16
C SER A 9 -8.47 5.70 -3.76
N GLU A 10 -8.79 7.00 -3.83
CA GLU A 10 -10.08 7.49 -4.32
C GLU A 10 -9.97 8.52 -5.45
N ARG A 11 -11.03 8.61 -6.26
CA ARG A 11 -11.12 9.58 -7.36
C ARG A 11 -11.44 11.00 -6.88
N ASN A 12 -12.18 11.13 -5.77
CA ASN A 12 -12.56 12.41 -5.17
C ASN A 12 -11.56 12.85 -4.09
N THR A 13 -10.55 13.61 -4.49
CA THR A 13 -9.51 14.16 -3.60
C THR A 13 -10.00 15.21 -2.60
N LYS A 14 -11.25 15.65 -2.72
CA LYS A 14 -11.89 16.57 -1.78
C LYS A 14 -12.59 15.84 -0.65
N ASN A 15 -12.60 14.51 -0.65
CA ASN A 15 -13.15 13.70 0.43
C ASN A 15 -12.10 13.53 1.55
N GLU A 16 -12.54 13.64 2.80
CA GLU A 16 -11.67 13.37 3.96
C GLU A 16 -11.18 11.92 3.94
N GLN A 17 -12.08 10.99 3.66
CA GLN A 17 -11.80 9.57 3.67
C GLN A 17 -10.74 9.19 2.62
N ALA A 18 -10.78 9.82 1.44
CA ALA A 18 -9.73 9.68 0.43
C ALA A 18 -8.36 10.05 1.00
N TRP A 19 -8.29 11.15 1.74
CA TRP A 19 -7.06 11.64 2.35
C TRP A 19 -6.53 10.70 3.43
N GLN A 20 -7.41 10.23 4.31
CA GLN A 20 -7.08 9.27 5.37
C GLN A 20 -6.58 7.94 4.79
N GLN A 21 -7.23 7.47 3.72
CA GLN A 21 -6.84 6.24 3.04
C GLN A 21 -5.52 6.40 2.27
N ASP A 22 -5.28 7.55 1.62
CA ASP A 22 -3.99 7.84 0.96
C ASP A 22 -2.82 7.83 1.96
N ILE A 23 -3.02 8.33 3.18
CA ILE A 23 -2.03 8.25 4.28
C ILE A 23 -1.71 6.78 4.58
N THR A 24 -2.75 5.98 4.77
CA THR A 24 -2.64 4.55 5.11
C THR A 24 -1.93 3.76 3.99
N THR A 25 -2.42 3.90 2.76
CA THR A 25 -1.86 3.24 1.58
C THR A 25 -0.42 3.68 1.32
N GLY A 26 -0.12 4.97 1.47
CA GLY A 26 1.23 5.50 1.31
C GLY A 26 2.22 4.87 2.28
N LEU A 27 1.84 4.70 3.56
CA LEU A 27 2.68 4.01 4.54
C LEU A 27 2.82 2.51 4.25
N ALA A 28 1.72 1.84 3.88
CA ALA A 28 1.75 0.43 3.50
C ALA A 28 2.71 0.17 2.32
N LEU A 29 2.62 0.98 1.26
CA LEU A 29 3.53 0.90 0.11
C LEU A 29 4.98 1.20 0.49
N TYR A 30 5.20 2.16 1.39
CA TYR A 30 6.55 2.40 1.91
C TYR A 30 7.14 1.16 2.55
N TYR A 31 6.42 0.54 3.48
CA TYR A 31 6.89 -0.67 4.15
C TYR A 31 7.00 -1.86 3.20
N LEU A 32 6.10 -1.97 2.21
CA LEU A 32 6.17 -3.00 1.19
C LEU A 32 7.51 -2.94 0.45
N PHE A 33 7.94 -1.76 0.00
CA PHE A 33 9.20 -1.56 -0.72
C PHE A 33 10.39 -1.19 0.18
N HIS A 34 10.23 -1.15 1.51
CA HIS A 34 11.24 -0.66 2.43
C HIS A 34 12.47 -1.58 2.50
N ILE A 35 13.62 -1.06 2.13
CA ILE A 35 14.91 -1.67 2.44
C ILE A 35 15.52 -0.91 3.63
N PRO A 36 15.76 -1.59 4.78
CA PRO A 36 16.35 -0.97 5.96
C PRO A 36 17.59 -0.15 5.63
N LYS A 37 17.65 1.08 6.18
CA LYS A 37 18.75 2.06 6.02
C LYS A 37 18.97 2.59 4.59
N GLN A 38 18.21 2.14 3.60
CA GLN A 38 18.36 2.57 2.20
C GLN A 38 17.11 3.29 1.66
N THR A 39 15.94 2.99 2.22
CA THR A 39 14.67 3.57 1.75
C THR A 39 14.22 4.70 2.66
N HIS A 40 13.94 5.85 2.05
CA HIS A 40 13.32 7.00 2.73
C HIS A 40 11.87 7.19 2.27
N TYR A 41 10.99 7.47 3.24
CA TYR A 41 9.61 7.84 2.94
C TYR A 41 9.55 9.27 2.42
N HIS A 42 8.87 9.45 1.29
CA HIS A 42 8.65 10.77 0.73
C HIS A 42 7.29 10.83 0.06
N SER A 43 6.32 11.44 0.74
CA SER A 43 4.99 11.67 0.17
C SER A 43 5.01 12.93 -0.68
N TRP A 44 5.25 12.78 -1.99
CA TRP A 44 5.20 13.87 -2.97
C TRP A 44 4.18 13.59 -4.06
N ASN A 45 3.51 14.64 -4.52
CA ASN A 45 2.66 14.57 -5.69
C ASN A 45 3.51 14.58 -6.99
N GLN A 46 2.85 14.22 -8.09
CA GLN A 46 3.35 13.83 -9.43
C GLN A 46 4.46 14.67 -10.08
N THR A 47 4.85 15.83 -9.57
CA THR A 47 5.80 16.72 -10.25
C THR A 47 6.87 17.24 -9.31
N PHE A 48 8.11 17.30 -9.81
CA PHE A 48 9.17 18.11 -9.21
C PHE A 48 8.84 19.62 -9.21
N TYR A 49 7.78 20.03 -9.93
CA TYR A 49 7.28 21.40 -9.93
C TYR A 49 6.58 21.71 -8.61
N TYR A 50 7.23 22.63 -7.89
CA TYR A 50 7.09 22.87 -6.47
C TYR A 50 5.98 23.87 -6.17
N SER A 51 5.20 23.60 -5.13
CA SER A 51 4.49 24.64 -4.40
C SER A 51 4.34 24.22 -2.94
N SER A 52 5.12 24.86 -2.06
CA SER A 52 4.89 24.85 -0.60
C SER A 52 3.72 25.72 -0.17
N ASN A 53 2.91 26.19 -1.13
CA ASN A 53 1.73 26.98 -0.79
C ASN A 53 0.78 26.12 0.05
N PRO A 54 -0.07 26.77 0.87
CA PRO A 54 -1.16 26.07 1.53
C PRO A 54 -2.02 25.28 0.53
N THR A 55 -2.62 24.19 1.00
CA THR A 55 -3.68 23.48 0.30
C THR A 55 -4.81 24.45 -0.05
N ASP A 56 -5.55 24.12 -1.10
CA ASP A 56 -6.64 24.91 -1.66
C ASP A 56 -7.87 24.01 -1.88
N ASN A 57 -9.03 24.59 -2.14
CA ASN A 57 -10.26 23.80 -2.32
C ASN A 57 -10.41 23.22 -3.75
N ASN A 58 -9.40 23.36 -4.62
CA ASN A 58 -9.48 22.86 -5.99
C ASN A 58 -9.24 21.35 -6.06
N ASN A 59 -8.28 20.82 -5.30
CA ASN A 59 -7.87 19.41 -5.36
C ASN A 59 -7.47 18.82 -3.98
N TRP A 60 -7.88 19.46 -2.89
CA TRP A 60 -7.58 19.01 -1.53
C TRP A 60 -8.86 18.97 -0.70
N TYR A 61 -8.88 18.08 0.30
CA TYR A 61 -9.97 17.97 1.26
C TYR A 61 -10.19 19.26 2.04
N GLN A 62 -9.11 19.88 2.54
CA GLN A 62 -9.16 21.16 3.25
C GLN A 62 -8.13 22.15 2.71
N SER A 63 -8.45 23.44 2.75
CA SER A 63 -7.50 24.53 2.46
C SER A 63 -6.70 24.96 3.70
N GLY A 64 -5.53 25.58 3.48
CA GLY A 64 -4.75 26.21 4.55
C GLY A 64 -3.66 25.33 5.19
N ALA A 65 -3.63 24.03 4.91
CA ALA A 65 -2.61 23.11 5.41
C ALA A 65 -1.35 23.13 4.53
N VAL A 66 -0.19 22.78 5.06
CA VAL A 66 1.04 22.74 4.25
C VAL A 66 1.06 21.48 3.37
N LYS A 67 1.02 21.66 2.03
CA LYS A 67 0.90 20.56 1.04
C LYS A 67 1.87 19.40 1.23
N ASN A 68 3.09 19.65 1.71
CA ASN A 68 4.13 18.63 1.93
C ASN A 68 4.04 17.91 3.30
N GLN A 69 3.05 18.24 4.12
CA GLN A 69 2.85 17.63 5.44
C GLN A 69 1.55 16.85 5.56
N VAL A 70 0.57 17.12 4.69
CA VAL A 70 -0.80 16.58 4.85
C VAL A 70 -0.91 15.06 4.77
N TYR A 71 0.03 14.40 4.07
CA TYR A 71 0.05 12.95 3.92
C TYR A 71 1.04 12.24 4.84
N ARG A 72 1.53 12.92 5.90
CA ARG A 72 2.47 12.29 6.84
C ARG A 72 1.71 11.31 7.76
N PRO A 73 2.10 10.03 7.82
CA PRO A 73 1.41 9.03 8.62
C PRO A 73 1.84 9.08 10.10
N THR A 74 1.93 10.28 10.69
CA THR A 74 2.58 10.52 12.00
C THR A 74 2.00 9.64 13.12
N ASN A 75 0.68 9.51 13.19
CA ASN A 75 0.04 8.73 14.24
C ASN A 75 0.23 7.22 14.04
N MET A 76 0.20 6.76 12.79
CA MET A 76 0.46 5.36 12.45
C MET A 76 1.89 4.93 12.78
N LEU A 77 2.87 5.84 12.65
CA LEU A 77 4.28 5.60 13.00
C LEU A 77 4.49 5.40 14.51
N GLY A 78 3.48 5.62 15.35
CA GLY A 78 3.50 5.20 16.75
C GLY A 78 3.50 3.68 16.93
N HIS A 79 3.16 2.92 15.88
CA HIS A 79 3.20 1.46 15.88
C HIS A 79 4.43 0.94 15.14
N ASP A 80 5.30 0.29 15.90
CA ASP A 80 6.56 -0.25 15.39
C ASP A 80 6.39 -1.70 14.94
N LEU A 81 6.57 -1.93 13.63
CA LEU A 81 6.47 -3.26 13.00
C LEU A 81 7.73 -4.11 13.23
N GLY A 82 8.86 -3.49 13.62
CA GLY A 82 10.17 -4.14 13.65
C GLY A 82 10.81 -4.28 12.27
N GLU A 83 11.72 -5.23 12.15
CA GLU A 83 12.45 -5.49 10.90
C GLU A 83 11.61 -6.38 9.94
N PRO A 84 11.80 -6.24 8.61
CA PRO A 84 11.14 -7.11 7.65
C PRO A 84 11.67 -8.55 7.75
N MET A 85 10.76 -9.52 7.65
CA MET A 85 11.10 -10.95 7.67
C MET A 85 11.14 -11.49 6.23
N THR A 86 12.11 -12.37 5.96
CA THR A 86 12.28 -13.04 4.66
C THR A 86 11.74 -14.47 4.64
N ASP A 87 11.47 -15.05 5.81
CA ASP A 87 10.93 -16.41 5.93
C ASP A 87 9.43 -16.44 5.63
N THR A 88 9.06 -16.27 4.36
CA THR A 88 7.66 -16.31 3.92
C THR A 88 7.36 -17.56 3.10
N VAL A 89 6.15 -18.11 3.27
CA VAL A 89 5.74 -19.45 2.80
C VAL A 89 5.46 -19.52 1.29
N SER A 90 5.64 -18.44 0.53
CA SER A 90 5.40 -18.43 -0.91
C SER A 90 6.47 -17.61 -1.63
N SER A 91 7.49 -18.29 -2.15
CA SER A 91 8.39 -17.71 -3.14
C SER A 91 7.72 -17.82 -4.51
N MET A 92 7.29 -16.70 -5.10
CA MET A 92 6.93 -16.70 -6.51
C MET A 92 8.20 -16.51 -7.34
N ASP A 93 8.34 -17.26 -8.42
CA ASP A 93 9.36 -16.99 -9.41
C ASP A 93 9.08 -15.61 -10.03
N TRP A 94 10.11 -14.75 -10.07
CA TRP A 94 10.01 -13.47 -10.77
C TRP A 94 9.65 -13.74 -12.24
N LEU A 95 8.54 -13.14 -12.71
CA LEU A 95 8.21 -13.12 -14.14
C LEU A 95 9.22 -12.24 -14.88
N THR A 96 10.36 -12.82 -15.27
CA THR A 96 11.33 -12.15 -16.14
C THR A 96 10.85 -12.22 -17.57
N GLN A 97 10.58 -11.06 -18.16
CA GLN A 97 10.18 -10.94 -19.56
C GLN A 97 11.25 -11.50 -20.51
N ASP A 98 12.52 -11.42 -20.12
CA ASP A 98 13.65 -12.08 -20.78
C ASP A 98 14.60 -12.70 -19.74
N GLY A 99 14.63 -14.04 -19.68
CA GLY A 99 15.51 -14.77 -18.78
C GLY A 99 17.01 -14.63 -19.13
N THR A 100 17.34 -14.16 -20.33
CA THR A 100 18.71 -13.90 -20.77
C THR A 100 19.24 -12.60 -20.20
N GLU A 101 18.48 -11.51 -20.33
CA GLU A 101 18.81 -10.22 -19.70
C GLU A 101 18.84 -10.36 -18.17
N ALA A 102 17.88 -11.05 -17.58
CA ALA A 102 17.84 -11.28 -16.14
C ALA A 102 19.07 -12.02 -15.61
N LYS A 103 19.62 -13.00 -16.36
CA LYS A 103 20.87 -13.68 -16.01
C LYS A 103 22.09 -12.76 -16.10
N LEU A 104 22.19 -11.99 -17.18
CA LEU A 104 23.30 -11.06 -17.40
C LEU A 104 23.32 -9.92 -16.37
N VAL A 105 22.15 -9.46 -15.96
CA VAL A 105 21.97 -8.36 -15.00
C VAL A 105 22.00 -8.87 -13.56
N GLY A 106 21.51 -10.07 -13.29
CA GLY A 106 21.47 -10.66 -11.95
C GLY A 106 22.85 -10.87 -11.34
N GLU A 107 23.86 -11.20 -12.15
CA GLU A 107 25.25 -11.32 -11.68
C GLU A 107 25.89 -9.96 -11.33
N LEU A 108 25.27 -8.84 -11.74
CA LEU A 108 25.77 -7.48 -11.50
C LEU A 108 25.19 -6.83 -10.25
N PHE A 109 24.20 -7.45 -9.60
CA PHE A 109 23.50 -6.89 -8.45
C PHE A 109 23.53 -7.82 -7.25
N ASP A 110 23.93 -7.26 -6.11
CA ASP A 110 23.61 -7.87 -4.82
C ASP A 110 22.10 -7.72 -4.60
N THR A 111 21.37 -8.82 -4.77
CA THR A 111 19.93 -8.86 -4.53
C THR A 111 19.65 -9.19 -3.06
N ILE A 112 18.61 -8.57 -2.52
CA ILE A 112 18.07 -8.88 -1.21
C ILE A 112 16.67 -9.43 -1.44
N ASP A 113 16.32 -10.51 -0.75
CA ASP A 113 14.96 -11.04 -0.78
C ASP A 113 13.97 -9.96 -0.30
N SER A 114 12.89 -9.77 -1.06
CA SER A 114 11.84 -8.82 -0.72
C SER A 114 11.00 -9.31 0.46
N GLY A 115 10.92 -10.63 0.71
CA GLY A 115 9.99 -11.22 1.68
C GLY A 115 8.52 -10.97 1.31
N TRP A 116 8.24 -10.76 0.02
CA TRP A 116 6.88 -10.59 -0.49
C TRP A 116 6.22 -11.93 -0.74
N PHE A 117 4.93 -12.00 -0.46
CA PHE A 117 4.12 -13.18 -0.73
C PHE A 117 2.70 -12.78 -1.13
N TRP A 118 2.01 -13.67 -1.83
CA TRP A 118 0.60 -13.47 -2.17
C TRP A 118 -0.30 -13.89 -1.01
N LEU A 119 -1.37 -13.11 -0.81
CA LEU A 119 -2.45 -13.42 0.13
C LEU A 119 -3.69 -13.82 -0.66
N ASP A 120 -4.35 -14.87 -0.19
CA ASP A 120 -5.63 -15.30 -0.74
C ASP A 120 -6.73 -14.29 -0.41
N SER A 121 -7.70 -14.18 -1.31
CA SER A 121 -8.96 -13.47 -1.05
C SER A 121 -10.08 -14.46 -0.77
N ASP A 122 -11.18 -14.00 -0.16
CA ASP A 122 -12.39 -14.80 -0.12
C ASP A 122 -12.90 -15.13 -1.54
N GLU A 123 -13.63 -16.24 -1.69
CA GLU A 123 -14.13 -16.73 -2.99
C GLU A 123 -15.23 -15.83 -3.60
N SER A 124 -15.41 -14.60 -3.09
CA SER A 124 -16.51 -13.71 -3.48
C SER A 124 -16.45 -13.27 -4.94
N GLY A 125 -15.34 -13.48 -5.64
CA GLY A 125 -15.21 -13.25 -7.09
C GLY A 125 -15.50 -11.81 -7.51
N LEU A 126 -15.48 -10.86 -6.57
CA LEU A 126 -15.84 -9.46 -6.79
C LEU A 126 -14.88 -8.77 -7.77
N TRP A 127 -13.59 -9.12 -7.67
CA TRP A 127 -12.52 -8.62 -8.52
C TRP A 127 -11.95 -9.74 -9.39
N SER A 128 -11.59 -9.42 -10.63
CA SER A 128 -10.97 -10.37 -11.55
C SER A 128 -9.64 -10.90 -11.00
N GLU A 129 -9.20 -12.07 -11.46
CA GLU A 129 -7.89 -12.69 -11.17
C GLU A 129 -6.66 -11.78 -11.38
N LYS A 130 -6.83 -10.68 -12.12
CA LYS A 130 -5.84 -9.63 -12.33
C LYS A 130 -5.60 -8.74 -11.09
N TYR A 131 -6.42 -8.85 -10.06
CA TYR A 131 -6.24 -8.17 -8.79
C TYR A 131 -5.83 -9.17 -7.72
N GLN A 132 -4.75 -8.87 -7.02
CA GLN A 132 -4.16 -9.78 -6.05
C GLN A 132 -3.54 -8.99 -4.90
N ALA A 133 -3.58 -9.56 -3.70
CA ALA A 133 -3.01 -8.94 -2.52
C ALA A 133 -1.57 -9.40 -2.28
N ILE A 134 -0.66 -8.44 -2.23
CA ILE A 134 0.74 -8.68 -1.88
C ILE A 134 0.93 -8.34 -0.40
N GLY A 135 1.49 -9.28 0.34
CA GLY A 135 1.88 -9.16 1.74
C GLY A 135 3.38 -9.03 1.91
N ARG A 136 3.80 -8.38 3.00
CA ARG A 136 5.17 -8.47 3.51
C ARG A 136 5.17 -8.52 5.04
N GLN A 137 5.82 -9.56 5.57
CA GLN A 137 5.84 -9.83 6.99
C GLN A 137 6.92 -9.00 7.69
N PHE A 138 6.62 -8.54 8.90
CA PHE A 138 7.53 -7.93 9.85
C PHE A 138 7.45 -8.67 11.18
N GLU A 139 8.45 -8.48 12.05
CA GLU A 139 8.53 -9.13 13.37
C GLU A 139 7.24 -8.99 14.19
N ARG A 140 6.62 -7.80 14.15
CA ARG A 140 5.43 -7.43 14.94
C ARG A 140 4.22 -7.11 14.09
N GLY A 141 4.26 -7.35 12.78
CA GLY A 141 3.16 -6.95 11.91
C GLY A 141 3.22 -7.47 10.50
N LEU A 142 2.30 -7.00 9.69
CA LEU A 142 2.13 -7.35 8.30
C LEU A 142 1.70 -6.09 7.55
N VAL A 143 2.22 -5.89 6.35
CA VAL A 143 1.65 -4.91 5.43
C VAL A 143 1.05 -5.62 4.25
N VAL A 144 -0.09 -5.11 3.80
CA VAL A 144 -0.86 -5.68 2.68
C VAL A 144 -1.12 -4.58 1.68
N TYR A 145 -0.99 -4.89 0.40
CA TYR A 145 -1.37 -4.01 -0.69
C TYR A 145 -2.17 -4.80 -1.73
N PHE A 146 -3.40 -4.34 -2.01
CA PHE A 146 -4.25 -4.98 -3.01
C PHE A 146 -3.96 -4.37 -4.38
N ALA A 147 -3.11 -5.03 -5.16
CA ALA A 147 -2.66 -4.57 -6.47
C ALA A 147 -3.61 -5.01 -7.58
N GLY A 148 -3.59 -4.28 -8.70
CA GLY A 148 -4.26 -4.65 -9.95
C GLY A 148 -3.38 -4.36 -11.16
N GLU A 149 -3.91 -4.58 -12.37
CA GLU A 149 -3.25 -4.18 -13.63
C GLU A 149 -2.92 -2.67 -13.67
N SER A 150 -2.10 -2.24 -14.64
CA SER A 150 -1.77 -0.83 -14.83
C SER A 150 -3.02 0.07 -14.73
N ARG A 151 -2.99 1.02 -13.78
CA ARG A 151 -4.07 2.01 -13.57
C ARG A 151 -4.34 2.84 -14.83
N ALA A 152 -3.35 2.99 -15.71
CA ALA A 152 -3.47 3.74 -16.96
C ALA A 152 -4.35 3.04 -18.00
N ASP A 153 -4.41 1.71 -17.96
CA ASP A 153 -5.07 0.87 -18.97
C ASP A 153 -6.43 0.34 -18.49
N ASN A 154 -6.82 0.70 -17.27
CA ASN A 154 -7.95 0.11 -16.58
C ASN A 154 -9.22 0.93 -16.78
N GLU A 155 -10.09 0.56 -17.73
CA GLU A 155 -11.35 1.27 -17.97
C GLU A 155 -12.23 1.42 -16.72
N MET A 156 -12.03 0.59 -15.68
CA MET A 156 -12.81 0.63 -14.45
C MET A 156 -12.59 1.88 -13.58
N TRP A 157 -11.53 2.69 -13.79
CA TRP A 157 -11.45 4.00 -13.12
C TRP A 157 -12.58 4.96 -13.55
N ARG A 158 -13.25 4.64 -14.67
CA ARG A 158 -14.38 5.40 -15.21
C ARG A 158 -15.69 5.12 -14.46
N ASP A 159 -15.81 3.97 -13.79
CA ASP A 159 -16.97 3.59 -12.97
C ASP A 159 -16.72 3.96 -11.48
N GLU A 160 -17.18 5.15 -11.10
CA GLU A 160 -17.02 5.68 -9.74
C GLU A 160 -17.78 4.88 -8.68
N GLU A 161 -18.86 4.18 -9.05
CA GLU A 161 -19.72 3.53 -8.07
C GLU A 161 -19.10 2.22 -7.58
N LYS A 162 -18.61 1.39 -8.51
CA LYS A 162 -17.95 0.13 -8.16
C LYS A 162 -16.61 0.35 -7.46
N TRP A 163 -15.80 1.28 -7.97
CA TRP A 163 -14.47 1.58 -7.44
C TRP A 163 -14.47 2.02 -5.98
N ASN A 164 -15.42 2.88 -5.60
CA ASN A 164 -15.43 3.47 -4.27
C ASN A 164 -16.16 2.61 -3.23
N LYS A 165 -16.95 1.60 -3.64
CA LYS A 165 -17.84 0.84 -2.73
C LYS A 165 -17.45 -0.61 -2.51
N GLU A 166 -16.82 -1.28 -3.48
CA GLU A 166 -16.57 -2.73 -3.37
C GLU A 166 -15.17 -3.02 -2.82
N SER A 167 -15.09 -3.65 -1.65
CA SER A 167 -13.86 -4.15 -1.07
C SER A 167 -13.74 -5.65 -1.23
N GLN A 168 -12.55 -6.15 -1.59
CA GLN A 168 -12.22 -7.56 -1.47
C GLN A 168 -11.83 -7.89 -0.04
N THR A 169 -12.36 -8.98 0.52
CA THR A 169 -11.83 -9.53 1.78
C THR A 169 -10.55 -10.31 1.49
N ILE A 170 -9.45 -9.90 2.10
CA ILE A 170 -8.15 -10.57 2.04
C ILE A 170 -7.96 -11.39 3.31
N LEU A 171 -7.58 -12.65 3.17
CA LEU A 171 -7.32 -13.58 4.26
C LEU A 171 -5.91 -13.36 4.80
N LEU A 172 -5.77 -13.27 6.13
CA LEU A 172 -4.52 -13.00 6.82
C LEU A 172 -3.97 -14.28 7.48
N PRO A 173 -2.63 -14.42 7.58
CA PRO A 173 -2.00 -15.65 8.10
C PRO A 173 -2.11 -15.81 9.63
N ALA A 174 -2.62 -14.81 10.35
CA ALA A 174 -2.77 -14.79 11.80
C ALA A 174 -3.85 -13.77 12.20
N GLN A 175 -4.01 -13.54 13.51
CA GLN A 175 -4.84 -12.45 14.02
C GLN A 175 -4.06 -11.14 14.00
N TYR A 176 -4.65 -10.10 13.41
CA TYR A 176 -4.05 -8.79 13.27
C TYR A 176 -5.03 -7.68 13.63
N GLN A 177 -4.51 -6.53 14.04
CA GLN A 177 -5.27 -5.30 14.21
C GLN A 177 -4.84 -4.30 13.14
N ARG A 178 -5.79 -3.78 12.37
CA ARG A 178 -5.52 -2.72 11.39
C ARG A 178 -5.21 -1.41 12.11
N VAL A 179 -4.13 -0.74 11.68
CA VAL A 179 -3.79 0.61 12.11
C VAL A 179 -4.56 1.60 11.23
N ASN A 180 -5.39 2.43 11.85
CA ASN A 180 -6.09 3.52 11.19
C ASN A 180 -5.19 4.74 11.02
N TRP A 181 -5.57 5.67 10.14
CA TRP A 181 -4.82 6.90 9.86
C TRP A 181 -4.51 7.73 11.11
N ASP A 182 -5.39 7.68 12.12
CA ASP A 182 -5.29 8.39 13.39
C ASP A 182 -4.46 7.63 14.44
N GLY A 183 -3.94 6.45 14.09
CA GLY A 183 -3.17 5.57 14.98
C GLY A 183 -4.04 4.67 15.86
N SER A 184 -5.36 4.73 15.77
CA SER A 184 -6.23 3.77 16.46
C SER A 184 -6.09 2.36 15.86
N LEU A 185 -6.38 1.34 16.67
CA LEU A 185 -6.37 -0.06 16.25
C LEU A 185 -7.79 -0.59 16.12
N GLU A 186 -8.08 -1.25 15.00
CA GLU A 186 -9.32 -2.02 14.85
C GLU A 186 -9.31 -3.29 15.74
N THR A 187 -10.48 -3.93 15.84
CA THR A 187 -10.63 -5.24 16.49
C THR A 187 -9.76 -6.28 15.77
N LYS A 188 -9.16 -7.20 16.53
CA LYS A 188 -8.36 -8.28 15.95
C LYS A 188 -9.19 -9.13 14.98
N SER A 189 -8.63 -9.42 13.82
CA SER A 189 -9.24 -10.17 12.74
C SER A 189 -8.18 -10.96 11.97
N ASN A 190 -8.56 -12.07 11.36
CA ASN A 190 -7.76 -12.78 10.36
C ASN A 190 -8.14 -12.37 8.93
N GLN A 191 -8.82 -11.24 8.77
CA GLN A 191 -9.27 -10.72 7.49
C GLN A 191 -9.14 -9.21 7.45
N VAL A 192 -8.85 -8.66 6.27
CA VAL A 192 -8.88 -7.22 6.00
C VAL A 192 -9.62 -6.95 4.71
N ALA A 193 -10.54 -6.00 4.72
CA ALA A 193 -11.25 -5.56 3.52
C ALA A 193 -10.49 -4.40 2.85
N LEU A 194 -10.15 -4.56 1.58
CA LEU A 194 -9.41 -3.56 0.78
C LEU A 194 -10.06 -3.36 -0.59
N ARG A 195 -10.16 -2.10 -1.02
CA ARG A 195 -10.47 -1.76 -2.41
C ARG A 195 -9.20 -1.83 -3.26
N PRO A 196 -9.31 -1.94 -4.59
CA PRO A 196 -8.15 -1.92 -5.46
C PRO A 196 -7.22 -0.74 -5.18
N TYR A 197 -5.91 -1.02 -5.18
CA TYR A 197 -4.82 -0.10 -4.89
C TYR A 197 -4.86 0.52 -3.49
N GLU A 198 -5.58 -0.08 -2.56
CA GLU A 198 -5.45 0.23 -1.14
C GLU A 198 -4.40 -0.64 -0.46
N GLY A 199 -3.78 -0.06 0.56
CA GLY A 199 -2.90 -0.78 1.47
C GLY A 199 -3.35 -0.68 2.92
N ALA A 200 -2.95 -1.66 3.71
CA ALA A 200 -3.14 -1.69 5.15
C ALA A 200 -1.81 -1.96 5.87
N VAL A 201 -1.67 -1.34 7.04
CA VAL A 201 -0.64 -1.65 8.03
C VAL A 201 -1.31 -2.37 9.18
N LEU A 202 -0.79 -3.54 9.53
CA LEU A 202 -1.41 -4.47 10.47
C LEU A 202 -0.43 -4.81 11.59
N ILE A 203 -0.87 -4.73 12.84
CA ILE A 203 -0.11 -5.16 14.01
C ILE A 203 -0.53 -6.58 14.36
N LYS A 204 0.44 -7.46 14.55
CA LYS A 204 0.18 -8.84 14.96
C LYS A 204 -0.42 -8.82 16.37
N ALA A 205 -1.62 -9.35 16.51
CA ALA A 205 -2.22 -9.48 17.83
C ALA A 205 -1.43 -10.54 18.61
N GLY A 206 -1.06 -10.24 19.86
CA GLY A 206 -0.60 -11.27 20.79
C GLY A 206 -1.70 -12.30 21.03
N GLU A 207 -1.31 -13.51 21.47
CA GLU A 207 -2.26 -14.51 21.99
C GLU A 207 -3.06 -13.96 23.18
#